data_AF-A0A954M3W7-F1
#
_entry.id   AF-A0A954M3W7-F1
#
_cell.length_a   1.000
_cell.length_b   1.000
_cell.length_c   1.000
_cell.angle_alpha   90.00
_cell.angle_beta   90.00
_cell.angle_gamma   90.00
#
_symmetry.space_group_name_H-M   'P 1'
#
loop_
_entity.id
_entity.type
_entity.pdbx_description
1 polymer ?
#
loop_
_entity_poly.entity_id
_entity_poly.type
_entity_poly.pdbx_seq_one_letter_code
_entity_poly.pdbx_strand_id
1 'polypeptide(L)' 'MLTPGLGSLDFRELTSLPARTLVAPLHVIREIRVALGAVNFNLQVGTEETVYVSSDLFTAFNTWDAQREQDDNWN' A
#
# COMPACT_ATOMS: atom_id res chain seq x y z
N MET A 1 19.33 15.58 3.54
CA MET A 1 18.05 15.79 4.25
C MET A 1 17.44 14.42 4.41
N LEU A 2 17.22 13.98 5.65
CA LEU A 2 16.58 12.70 5.96
C LEU A 2 15.16 12.74 5.37
N THR A 3 14.84 11.82 4.46
CA THR A 3 13.45 11.51 4.11
C THR A 3 12.76 11.12 5.41
N PRO A 4 11.85 11.95 5.95
CA PRO A 4 11.22 11.63 7.22
C PRO A 4 10.31 10.43 6.97
N GLY A 5 10.73 9.27 7.47
CA GLY A 5 9.87 8.12 7.71
C GLY A 5 9.13 7.58 6.50
N LEU A 6 9.80 6.75 5.70
CA LEU A 6 9.21 5.44 5.38
C LEU A 6 9.25 4.58 6.66
N GLY A 7 8.65 5.08 7.74
CA GLY A 7 8.24 4.20 8.83
C GLY A 7 7.22 3.24 8.20
N SER A 8 7.26 1.97 8.58
CA SER A 8 6.32 0.92 8.14
C SER A 8 4.98 1.52 7.76
N LEU A 9 4.68 1.59 6.47
CA LEU A 9 3.36 2.01 5.99
C LEU A 9 2.42 0.88 6.36
N ASP A 10 1.77 1.01 7.52
CA ASP A 10 0.82 0.01 7.98
C ASP A 10 -0.45 0.08 7.12
N PHE A 11 -0.63 -0.94 6.29
CA PHE A 11 -1.82 -1.10 5.47
C PHE A 11 -2.97 -1.61 6.33
N ARG A 12 -4.08 -0.88 6.33
CA ARG A 12 -5.29 -1.29 7.04
C ARG A 12 -6.38 -1.69 6.05
N GLU A 13 -6.91 -2.89 6.22
CA GLU A 13 -8.06 -3.33 5.44
C GLU A 13 -9.30 -2.49 5.77
N LEU A 14 -10.01 -2.04 4.72
CA LEU A 14 -11.31 -1.42 4.83
C LEU A 14 -12.29 -2.06 3.85
N THR A 15 -13.16 -2.92 4.37
CA THR A 15 -14.08 -3.76 3.59
C THR A 15 -15.16 -2.98 2.85
N SER A 16 -15.41 -1.72 3.23
CA SER A 16 -16.33 -0.84 2.52
C SER A 16 -15.73 -0.21 1.25
N LEU A 17 -14.43 -0.36 1.01
CA LEU A 17 -13.79 0.21 -0.17
C LEU A 17 -14.16 -0.57 -1.44
N PRO A 18 -14.34 0.12 -2.57
CA PRO A 18 -14.45 -0.55 -3.86
C PRO A 18 -13.20 -1.38 -4.14
N ALA A 19 -13.36 -2.47 -4.89
CA ALA A 19 -12.25 -3.31 -5.30
C ALA A 19 -11.11 -2.50 -5.95
N ARG A 20 -9.87 -2.96 -5.74
CA ARG A 20 -8.65 -2.33 -6.24
C ARG A 20 -8.54 -0.86 -5.85
N THR A 21 -8.85 -0.51 -4.60
CA THR A 21 -8.78 0.88 -4.13
C THR A 21 -7.84 1.03 -2.95
N LEU A 22 -6.98 2.03 -3.03
CA LEU A 22 -6.10 2.47 -1.95
C LEU A 22 -6.43 3.91 -1.62
N VAL A 23 -6.65 4.18 -0.34
CA VAL A 23 -6.93 5.51 0.22
C VAL A 23 -5.78 5.91 1.12
N ALA A 24 -5.16 7.05 0.87
CA ALA A 24 -4.02 7.53 1.66
C ALA A 24 -3.90 9.05 1.61
N PRO A 25 -3.13 9.68 2.51
CA PRO A 25 -2.78 11.08 2.40
C PRO A 25 -2.16 11.43 1.04
N LEU A 26 -2.37 12.68 0.59
CA LEU A 26 -1.87 13.15 -0.70
C LEU A 26 -0.36 12.98 -0.87
N HIS A 27 0.41 13.17 0.21
CA HIS A 27 1.86 13.02 0.17
C HIS A 27 2.26 11.56 -0.09
N VAL A 28 1.63 10.60 0.58
CA VAL A 28 1.83 9.15 0.36
C VAL A 28 1.43 8.74 -1.05
N ILE A 29 0.29 9.22 -1.56
CA ILE A 29 -0.16 8.90 -2.94
C ILE A 29 0.86 9.32 -3.99
N ARG A 30 1.51 10.48 -3.79
CA ARG A 30 2.56 10.93 -4.71
C ARG A 30 3.74 9.98 -4.71
N GLU A 31 4.17 9.52 -3.54
CA GLU A 31 5.26 8.55 -3.41
C GLU A 31 4.89 7.20 -4.04
N ILE A 32 3.69 6.69 -3.75
CA ILE A 32 3.18 5.44 -4.33
C ILE A 32 3.17 5.52 -5.87
N ARG A 33 2.68 6.63 -6.45
CA ARG A 33 2.69 6.81 -7.92
C ARG A 33 4.10 6.84 -8.50
N VAL A 34 5.05 7.44 -7.80
CA VAL A 34 6.45 7.49 -8.25
C VAL A 34 7.09 6.09 -8.19
N ALA A 35 6.82 5.33 -7.13
CA ALA A 35 7.43 4.02 -6.91
C ALA A 35 6.84 2.93 -7.82
N LEU A 36 5.51 2.90 -7.98
CA LEU A 36 4.81 1.83 -8.68
C LEU A 36 4.51 2.17 -10.16
N GLY A 37 4.62 3.44 -10.55
CA GLY A 37 4.29 3.86 -11.91
C GLY A 37 2.82 3.61 -12.25
N ALA A 38 2.55 2.89 -13.34
CA ALA A 38 1.22 2.68 -13.90
C ALA A 38 0.56 1.36 -13.44
N VAL A 39 0.53 1.09 -12.13
CA VAL A 39 -0.25 -0.05 -11.62
C VAL A 39 -1.74 0.28 -11.68
N ASN A 40 -2.53 -0.66 -12.17
CA ASN A 40 -3.98 -0.52 -12.26
C ASN A 40 -4.63 -0.74 -10.88
N PHE A 41 -4.64 0.27 -10.03
CA PHE A 41 -5.57 0.37 -8.91
C PHE A 41 -5.99 1.83 -8.70
N ASN A 42 -7.17 2.02 -8.12
CA ASN A 42 -7.73 3.32 -7.82
C ASN A 42 -7.00 3.93 -6.63
N LEU A 43 -6.53 5.15 -6.80
CA LEU A 43 -5.91 5.95 -5.74
C LEU A 43 -6.88 7.07 -5.34
N GLN A 44 -7.29 7.09 -4.07
CA GLN A 44 -8.16 8.13 -3.53
C GLN A 44 -7.45 8.87 -2.40
N VAL A 45 -7.53 10.20 -2.39
CA VAL A 45 -6.93 11.00 -1.32
C VAL A 45 -7.81 10.91 -0.07
N GLY A 46 -7.25 10.34 0.99
CA GLY A 46 -7.83 10.34 2.33
C GLY A 46 -7.39 11.54 3.15
N THR A 47 -8.15 11.84 4.20
CA THR A 47 -7.83 12.89 5.18
C THR A 47 -7.13 12.37 6.42
N GLU A 48 -7.07 11.05 6.60
CA GLU A 48 -6.42 10.38 7.72
C GLU A 48 -4.99 10.00 7.34
N GLU A 49 -4.09 9.97 8.33
CA GLU A 49 -2.69 9.54 8.15
C GLU A 49 -2.55 8.02 7.90
N THR A 50 -3.64 7.26 8.02
CA THR A 50 -3.68 5.81 7.79
C THR A 50 -3.87 5.49 6.30
N VAL A 51 -3.17 4.47 5.81
CA VAL A 51 -3.40 3.92 4.47
C VAL A 51 -4.43 2.81 4.55
N TYR A 52 -5.58 3.03 3.91
CA TYR A 52 -6.62 2.04 3.78
C TYR A 52 -6.55 1.35 2.42
N VAL A 53 -6.74 0.05 2.39
CA VAL A 53 -6.77 -0.75 1.17
C VAL A 53 -8.02 -1.61 1.12
N SER A 54 -8.56 -1.80 -0.08
CA SER A 54 -9.63 -2.75 -0.33
C SER A 54 -9.17 -4.18 -0.05
N SER A 55 -10.11 -5.05 0.33
CA SER A 55 -9.81 -6.43 0.75
C SER A 55 -8.98 -7.21 -0.29
N ASP A 56 -9.25 -7.04 -1.58
CA ASP A 56 -8.50 -7.70 -2.65
C ASP A 56 -7.03 -7.26 -2.71
N LEU A 57 -6.75 -5.97 -2.52
CA LEU A 57 -5.38 -5.45 -2.44
C LEU A 57 -4.71 -5.88 -1.15
N PHE A 58 -5.43 -5.88 -0.03
CA PHE A 58 -4.90 -6.34 1.25
C PHE A 58 -4.45 -7.81 1.18
N THR A 59 -5.28 -8.70 0.62
CA THR A 59 -4.90 -10.09 0.38
C THR A 59 -3.71 -10.20 -0.59
N ALA A 60 -3.69 -9.40 -1.65
CA ALA A 60 -2.59 -9.42 -2.61
C ALA A 60 -1.25 -9.01 -1.98
N PHE A 61 -1.23 -7.94 -1.16
CA PHE A 61 -0.03 -7.51 -0.44
C PHE A 61 0.43 -8.56 0.57
N ASN A 62 -0.47 -9.12 1.38
CA ASN A 62 -0.12 -10.19 2.33
C ASN A 62 0.45 -11.43 1.63
N THR A 63 -0.09 -11.80 0.46
CA THR A 63 0.42 -12.93 -0.32
C THR A 63 1.82 -12.64 -0.85
N TRP A 64 2.06 -11.42 -1.31
CA TRP A 64 3.36 -10.98 -1.80
C TRP A 64 4.41 -10.97 -0.68
N ASP A 65 4.08 -10.45 0.50
CA ASP A 65 4.99 -10.46 1.66
C ASP A 65 5.34 -11.89 2.07
N ALA A 66 4.36 -12.78 2.16
CA ALA A 66 4.59 -14.19 2.48
C ALA A 66 5.49 -14.92 1.45
N GLN A 67 5.43 -14.53 0.18
CA GLN A 67 6.31 -15.06 -0.86
C GLN A 67 7.74 -14.54 -0.71
N ARG A 68 7.91 -13.26 -0.39
CA ARG A 68 9.24 -12.68 -0.14
C ARG A 68 9.95 -13.32 1.04
N GLU A 69 9.22 -13.58 2.13
CA GLU A 69 9.78 -14.28 3.30
C GLU A 69 10.27 -15.69 2.96
N GLN A 70 9.62 -16.37 2.01
CA GLN A 70 10.08 -17.67 1.53
C GLN A 70 11.32 -17.56 0.64
N ASP A 71 11.37 -16.59 -0.26
CA ASP A 71 12.49 -16.37 -1.18
C ASP A 71 13.77 -15.91 -0.45
N ASP A 72 13.64 -15.07 0.57
CA ASP A 72 14.78 -14.57 1.37
C ASP A 72 15.35 -15.66 2.32
N ASN A 73 14.60 -16.74 2.60
CA ASN A 73 15.02 -17.83 3.50
C ASN A 73 15.79 -18.96 2.77
N TRP A 74 15.96 -18.87 1.45
CA TRP A 74 16.70 -19.82 0.60
C TRP A 74 18.08 -19.31 0.11
N ASN A 75 18.54 -18.17 0.63
CA ASN A 75 19.84 -17.56 0.32
C ASN A 75 20.73 -17.41 1.56
#